data_AF-A0AAN8WWW0-F1
#
_entry.id   AF-A0AAN8WWW0-F1
#
_cell.length_a   1.000
_cell.length_b   1.000
_cell.length_c   1.000
_cell.angle_alpha   90.00
_cell.angle_beta   90.00
_cell.angle_gamma   90.00
#
_symmetry.space_group_name_H-M   'P 1'
#
loop_
_entity.id
_entity.type
_entity.pdbx_description
1 polymer ?
#
loop_
_entity_poly.entity_id
_entity_poly.type
_entity_poly.pdbx_seq_one_letter_code
_entity_poly.pdbx_strand_id
1 'polypeptide(L)'
;HSNGNLEDGEAAVNCGASFITHLFNAMLPFHHRDPGLVGLLTSKLVSRPVHYGIIADGMHTHPAALRIAYRTHPKGLVLVTDAMSAMGLGEGEHHIGQLLVRVEGKRALLAGTETLAGSIVTMDDCVRHFIHEAGEP
;
A
#
# COMPACT_ATOMS: atom_id res chain seq x y z
N HIS A 1 7.97 -0.26 -5.12
CA HIS A 1 7.97 -0.67 -6.54
C HIS A 1 9.16 -1.60 -6.79
N SER A 2 8.96 -2.91 -6.68
CA SER A 2 10.02 -3.88 -6.87
C SER A 2 9.43 -5.24 -7.23
N ASN A 3 10.09 -5.98 -8.11
CA ASN A 3 9.77 -7.37 -8.42
C ASN A 3 10.69 -8.36 -7.67
N GLY A 4 11.25 -7.94 -6.53
CA GLY A 4 12.12 -8.79 -5.72
C GLY A 4 11.37 -9.92 -5.02
N ASN A 5 12.02 -11.07 -4.90
CA ASN A 5 11.53 -12.20 -4.11
C ASN A 5 11.76 -11.97 -2.60
N LEU A 6 11.43 -12.97 -1.77
CA LEU A 6 11.69 -12.89 -0.33
C LEU A 6 13.19 -12.71 -0.01
N GLU A 7 14.07 -13.48 -0.66
CA GLU A 7 15.52 -13.43 -0.40
C GLU A 7 16.11 -12.04 -0.70
N ASP A 8 15.69 -11.42 -1.80
CA ASP A 8 16.06 -10.06 -2.17
C ASP A 8 15.62 -9.07 -1.08
N GLY A 9 14.40 -9.23 -0.58
CA GLY A 9 13.85 -8.41 0.49
C GLY A 9 14.63 -8.55 1.80
N GLU A 10 14.98 -9.77 2.19
CA GLU A 10 15.74 -10.06 3.40
C GLU A 10 17.15 -9.50 3.31
N ALA A 11 17.80 -9.66 2.16
CA ALA A 11 19.10 -9.05 1.88
C ALA A 11 19.02 -7.51 1.98
N ALA A 12 17.98 -6.89 1.40
CA ALA A 12 17.78 -5.45 1.47
C ALA A 12 17.60 -4.95 2.91
N VAL A 13 16.85 -5.67 3.74
CA VAL A 13 16.66 -5.32 5.16
C VAL A 13 17.96 -5.47 5.96
N ASN A 14 18.75 -6.51 5.68
CA ASN A 14 20.06 -6.70 6.28
C ASN A 14 21.06 -5.60 5.85
N CYS A 15 20.90 -5.05 4.65
CA CYS A 15 21.62 -3.87 4.16
C CYS A 15 21.07 -2.52 4.67
N GLY A 16 19.98 -2.54 5.47
CA GLY A 16 19.47 -1.35 6.16
C GLY A 16 18.08 -0.89 5.75
N ALA A 17 17.44 -1.52 4.76
CA ALA A 17 16.04 -1.24 4.46
C ALA A 17 15.15 -1.53 5.68
N SER A 18 14.14 -0.70 5.91
CA SER A 18 13.31 -0.76 7.13
C SER A 18 11.82 -0.48 6.89
N PHE A 19 11.43 -0.23 5.64
CA PHE A 19 10.07 0.14 5.28
C PHE A 19 9.65 -0.47 3.93
N ILE A 20 8.45 -1.07 3.88
CA ILE A 20 7.79 -1.49 2.65
C ILE A 20 6.79 -0.40 2.26
N THR A 21 7.00 0.24 1.11
CA THR A 21 6.05 1.23 0.57
C THR A 21 4.77 0.54 0.15
N HIS A 22 3.61 1.10 0.57
CA HIS A 22 2.24 0.73 0.14
C HIS A 22 2.03 -0.76 -0.17
N LEU A 23 2.23 -1.61 0.84
CA LEU A 23 2.12 -3.07 0.80
C LEU A 23 1.00 -3.55 -0.13
N PHE A 24 1.29 -4.58 -0.93
CA PHE A 24 0.50 -5.15 -2.03
C PHE A 24 0.53 -4.38 -3.35
N ASN A 25 0.84 -3.08 -3.36
CA ASN A 25 0.79 -2.26 -4.56
C ASN A 25 2.16 -2.24 -5.27
N ALA A 26 2.15 -2.45 -6.60
CA ALA A 26 3.34 -2.44 -7.45
C ALA A 26 4.53 -3.28 -6.92
N MET A 27 4.21 -4.51 -6.50
CA MET A 27 5.14 -5.55 -6.08
C MET A 27 4.65 -6.92 -6.54
N LEU A 28 5.47 -7.97 -6.43
CA LEU A 28 5.03 -9.33 -6.75
C LEU A 28 3.83 -9.75 -5.88
N PRO A 29 2.83 -10.44 -6.46
CA PRO A 29 1.77 -11.06 -5.68
C PRO A 29 2.33 -12.11 -4.72
N PHE A 30 1.69 -12.26 -3.57
CA PHE A 30 2.02 -13.33 -2.64
C PHE A 30 1.82 -14.70 -3.30
N HIS A 31 2.83 -15.58 -3.17
CA HIS A 31 2.73 -16.99 -3.54
C HIS A 31 3.26 -17.87 -2.41
N HIS A 32 2.63 -19.02 -2.16
CA HIS A 32 3.00 -19.85 -1.00
C HIS A 32 4.42 -20.43 -1.04
N ARG A 33 5.02 -20.61 -2.23
CA ARG A 33 6.42 -21.05 -2.40
C ARG A 33 7.44 -19.91 -2.32
N ASP A 34 7.00 -18.71 -2.65
CA ASP A 34 7.81 -17.50 -2.60
C ASP A 34 6.86 -16.34 -2.29
N PRO A 35 6.78 -15.91 -1.03
CA PRO A 35 5.82 -14.89 -0.62
C PRO A 35 6.22 -13.48 -1.08
N GLY A 36 7.36 -13.34 -1.77
CA GLY A 36 7.91 -12.06 -2.18
C GLY A 36 8.11 -11.11 -0.99
N LEU A 37 8.01 -9.81 -1.25
CA LEU A 37 8.18 -8.79 -0.23
C LEU A 37 7.11 -8.82 0.86
N VAL A 38 5.92 -9.39 0.60
CA VAL A 38 4.88 -9.58 1.63
C VAL A 38 5.38 -10.54 2.73
N GLY A 39 6.23 -11.50 2.36
CA GLY A 39 6.82 -12.46 3.31
C GLY A 39 7.68 -11.81 4.41
N LEU A 40 8.22 -10.61 4.17
CA LEU A 40 9.03 -9.87 5.13
C LEU A 40 8.29 -9.57 6.44
N LEU A 41 6.95 -9.49 6.40
CA LEU A 41 6.13 -9.32 7.62
C LEU A 41 6.30 -10.46 8.64
N THR A 42 6.78 -11.62 8.19
CA THR A 42 6.97 -12.83 8.99
C THR A 42 8.35 -13.45 8.88
N SER A 43 9.28 -12.79 8.16
CA SER A 43 10.62 -13.33 7.95
C SER A 43 11.35 -13.50 9.28
N LYS A 44 12.01 -14.65 9.42
CA LYS A 44 12.87 -14.99 10.57
C LYS A 44 14.34 -14.65 10.31
N LEU A 45 14.67 -14.22 9.09
CA LEU A 45 16.03 -13.97 8.63
C LEU A 45 16.42 -12.49 8.70
N VAL A 46 15.51 -11.64 9.16
CA VAL A 46 15.76 -10.22 9.41
C VAL A 46 15.84 -9.95 10.92
N SER A 47 16.88 -9.23 11.34
CA SER A 47 17.16 -8.94 12.75
C SER A 47 16.40 -7.74 13.31
N ARG A 48 15.64 -7.04 12.46
CA ARG A 48 14.93 -5.81 12.80
C ARG A 48 13.48 -5.86 12.31
N PRO A 49 12.53 -5.26 13.05
CA PRO A 49 11.17 -5.13 12.57
C PRO A 49 11.13 -4.26 11.31
N VAL A 50 10.31 -4.65 10.34
CA VAL A 50 10.10 -3.93 9.09
C VAL A 50 8.73 -3.28 9.14
N HIS A 51 8.69 -1.95 9.05
CA HIS A 51 7.43 -1.23 8.95
C HIS A 51 6.88 -1.34 7.53
N TYR A 52 5.58 -1.11 7.36
CA TYR A 52 4.95 -1.15 6.05
C TYR A 52 3.82 -0.13 5.96
N GLY A 53 3.77 0.56 4.83
CA GLY A 53 2.66 1.43 4.49
C GLY A 53 1.47 0.62 3.99
N ILE A 54 0.25 0.93 4.43
CA ILE A 54 -0.99 0.44 3.81
C ILE A 54 -1.90 1.62 3.47
N ILE A 55 -2.47 1.59 2.26
CA ILE A 55 -3.53 2.49 1.83
C ILE A 55 -4.87 1.85 2.21
N ALA A 56 -5.50 2.38 3.26
CA ALA A 56 -6.75 1.87 3.83
C ALA A 56 -7.97 2.61 3.26
N ASP A 57 -8.23 2.50 1.95
CA ASP A 57 -9.36 3.17 1.28
C ASP A 57 -10.40 2.20 0.70
N GLY A 58 -10.20 0.89 0.89
CA GLY A 58 -11.05 -0.17 0.34
C GLY A 58 -10.88 -0.41 -1.17
N MET A 59 -10.02 0.37 -1.84
CA MET A 59 -9.80 0.32 -3.29
C MET A 59 -8.41 -0.21 -3.62
N HIS A 60 -7.36 0.36 -3.03
CA HIS A 60 -5.99 -0.12 -3.17
C HIS A 60 -5.77 -1.42 -2.40
N THR A 61 -6.41 -1.54 -1.23
CA THR A 61 -6.29 -2.71 -0.38
C THR A 61 -7.67 -3.26 -0.06
N HIS A 62 -7.94 -4.49 -0.50
CA HIS A 62 -9.16 -5.18 -0.11
C HIS A 62 -9.20 -5.35 1.42
N PRO A 63 -10.35 -5.18 2.10
CA PRO A 63 -10.40 -5.23 3.57
C PRO A 63 -9.86 -6.52 4.19
N ALA A 64 -10.05 -7.66 3.52
CA ALA A 64 -9.47 -8.93 3.96
C ALA A 64 -7.93 -8.91 3.94
N ALA A 65 -7.32 -8.30 2.91
CA ALA A 65 -5.86 -8.17 2.81
C ALA A 65 -5.31 -7.22 3.89
N LEU A 66 -6.02 -6.11 4.14
CA LEU A 66 -5.72 -5.19 5.24
C LEU A 66 -5.70 -5.92 6.59
N ARG A 67 -6.74 -6.70 6.89
CA ARG A 67 -6.80 -7.50 8.13
C ARG A 67 -5.71 -8.56 8.21
N ILE A 68 -5.38 -9.21 7.10
CA ILE A 68 -4.29 -10.21 7.06
C ILE A 68 -2.96 -9.56 7.42
N ALA A 69 -2.61 -8.46 6.76
CA ALA A 69 -1.36 -7.74 7.04
C ALA A 69 -1.31 -7.26 8.49
N TYR A 70 -2.38 -6.59 8.95
CA TYR A 70 -2.47 -6.07 10.31
C TYR A 70 -2.31 -7.16 11.37
N ARG A 71 -3.04 -8.28 11.26
CA ARG A 71 -2.94 -9.39 12.21
C ARG A 71 -1.59 -10.09 12.18
N THR A 72 -0.90 -10.06 11.03
CA THR A 72 0.42 -10.65 10.85
C THR A 72 1.50 -9.83 11.53
N HIS A 73 1.48 -8.51 11.34
CA HIS A 73 2.46 -7.61 11.93
C HIS A 73 1.83 -6.27 12.37
N PRO A 74 1.10 -6.25 13.50
CA PRO A 74 0.32 -5.06 13.90
C PRO A 74 1.22 -3.88 14.27
N LYS A 75 2.39 -4.16 14.87
CA LYS A 75 3.35 -3.11 15.29
C LYS A 75 4.09 -2.45 14.13
N GLY A 76 4.11 -3.06 12.94
CA GLY A 76 4.78 -2.51 11.77
C GLY A 76 3.87 -1.68 10.87
N LEU A 77 2.57 -1.68 11.11
CA LEU A 77 1.60 -1.00 10.25
C LEU A 77 1.76 0.53 10.34
N VAL A 78 1.82 1.17 9.18
CA VAL A 78 1.74 2.62 9.03
C VAL A 78 0.65 2.93 8.00
N LEU A 79 -0.38 3.67 8.41
CA LEU A 79 -1.39 4.16 7.48
C LEU A 79 -0.78 5.24 6.60
N VAL A 80 -0.95 5.09 5.29
CA VAL A 80 -0.53 6.07 4.28
C VAL A 80 -1.70 6.34 3.35
N THR A 81 -1.83 7.57 2.87
CA THR A 81 -2.84 7.89 1.87
C THR A 81 -2.35 7.55 0.46
N ASP A 82 -1.04 7.68 0.22
CA ASP A 82 -0.48 7.77 -1.14
C ASP A 82 -1.19 8.83 -1.99
N ALA A 83 -1.63 9.90 -1.32
CA ALA A 83 -2.42 10.95 -1.92
C ALA A 83 -1.63 11.73 -2.95
N MET A 84 -2.23 11.95 -4.12
CA MET A 84 -1.71 12.88 -5.11
C MET A 84 -2.44 14.22 -5.08
N SER A 85 -1.90 15.24 -5.76
CA SER A 85 -2.49 16.59 -5.77
C SER A 85 -3.88 16.67 -6.42
N ALA A 86 -4.35 15.57 -7.03
CA ALA A 86 -5.74 15.43 -7.46
C ALA A 86 -6.72 15.35 -6.27
N MET A 87 -6.23 15.05 -5.07
CA MET A 87 -7.00 15.10 -3.83
C MET A 87 -7.58 16.50 -3.63
N GLY A 88 -8.90 16.58 -3.50
CA GLY A 88 -9.63 17.83 -3.35
C GLY A 88 -9.95 18.55 -4.67
N LEU A 89 -9.48 18.02 -5.80
CA LEU A 89 -10.00 18.39 -7.11
C LEU A 89 -11.30 17.62 -7.36
N GLY A 90 -12.26 18.26 -8.03
CA GLY A 90 -13.50 17.60 -8.45
C GLY A 90 -13.25 16.51 -9.49
N GLU A 91 -14.28 15.76 -9.84
CA GLU A 91 -14.20 14.75 -10.91
C GLU A 91 -13.76 15.37 -12.24
N GLY A 92 -13.06 14.58 -13.06
CA GLY A 92 -12.57 15.00 -14.37
C GLY A 92 -11.10 14.68 -14.60
N GLU A 93 -10.56 15.22 -15.70
CA GLU A 93 -9.16 15.04 -16.08
C GLU A 93 -8.29 16.18 -15.52
N HIS A 94 -7.21 15.79 -14.85
CA HIS A 94 -6.27 16.69 -14.18
C HIS A 94 -4.84 16.34 -14.59
N HIS A 95 -4.02 17.36 -14.80
CA HIS A 95 -2.59 17.16 -14.99
C HIS A 95 -1.87 17.20 -13.64
N ILE A 96 -1.30 16.06 -13.24
CA ILE A 96 -0.54 15.88 -12.01
C ILE A 96 0.93 15.69 -12.39
N GLY A 97 1.68 16.78 -12.39
CA GLY A 97 3.02 16.80 -13.00
C GLY A 97 2.94 16.52 -14.50
N GLN A 98 3.56 15.43 -14.94
CA GLN A 98 3.52 14.97 -16.34
C GLN A 98 2.41 13.95 -16.63
N LEU A 99 1.67 13.53 -15.60
CA LEU A 99 0.65 12.51 -15.71
C LEU A 99 -0.72 13.15 -15.97
N LEU A 100 -1.43 12.66 -16.99
CA LEU A 100 -2.85 12.92 -17.15
C LEU A 100 -3.63 11.91 -16.30
N VAL A 101 -4.31 12.40 -15.27
CA VAL A 101 -5.06 11.59 -14.31
C VAL A 101 -6.54 11.89 -14.44
N ARG A 102 -7.36 10.84 -14.49
CA ARG A 102 -8.83 10.94 -14.48
C ARG A 102 -9.34 10.60 -13.08
N VAL A 103 -10.01 11.55 -12.44
CA VAL A 103 -10.67 11.37 -11.15
C VAL A 103 -12.14 10.99 -11.38
N GLU A 104 -12.52 9.83 -10.86
CA GLU A 104 -13.90 9.30 -10.92
C GLU A 104 -14.32 8.78 -9.55
N GLY A 105 -15.27 9.45 -8.90
CA GLY A 105 -15.66 9.17 -7.53
C GLY A 105 -14.46 9.27 -6.58
N LYS A 106 -14.07 8.12 -6.00
CA LYS A 106 -12.94 8.00 -5.06
C LYS A 106 -11.65 7.48 -5.70
N ARG A 107 -11.59 7.35 -7.04
CA ARG A 107 -10.46 6.78 -7.76
C ARG A 107 -9.71 7.85 -8.54
N ALA A 108 -8.39 7.79 -8.49
CA ALA A 108 -7.50 8.46 -9.43
C ALA A 108 -6.90 7.41 -10.36
N LEU A 109 -7.20 7.52 -11.65
CA LEU A 109 -6.75 6.58 -12.68
C LEU A 109 -5.81 7.28 -13.65
N LEU A 110 -4.77 6.59 -14.11
CA LEU A 110 -4.00 7.08 -15.24
C LEU A 110 -4.90 7.10 -16.48
N ALA A 111 -5.02 8.27 -17.13
CA ALA A 111 -5.96 8.48 -18.22
C ALA A 111 -5.74 7.46 -19.36
N GLY A 112 -6.83 6.89 -19.85
CA GLY A 112 -6.80 5.82 -20.86
C GLY A 112 -6.52 4.42 -20.30
N THR A 113 -6.42 4.24 -18.97
CA THR A 113 -6.21 2.94 -18.32
C THR A 113 -7.08 2.77 -17.08
N GLU A 114 -7.10 1.54 -16.54
CA GLU A 114 -7.67 1.22 -15.21
C GLU A 114 -6.60 1.17 -14.10
N THR A 115 -5.40 1.67 -14.39
CA THR A 115 -4.30 1.69 -13.42
C THR A 115 -4.52 2.82 -12.42
N LEU A 116 -4.56 2.49 -11.13
CA LEU A 116 -4.59 3.50 -10.06
C LEU A 116 -3.30 4.33 -10.09
N ALA A 117 -3.47 5.64 -10.09
CA ALA A 117 -2.39 6.61 -10.01
C ALA A 117 -2.50 7.30 -8.65
N GLY A 118 -1.84 6.73 -7.63
CA GLY A 118 -1.99 7.17 -6.24
C GLY A 118 -3.43 7.11 -5.74
N SER A 119 -3.71 7.79 -4.64
CA SER A 119 -5.05 7.94 -4.09
C SER A 119 -5.50 9.40 -4.02
N ILE A 120 -6.78 9.59 -3.75
CA ILE A 120 -7.39 10.86 -3.34
C ILE A 120 -8.02 10.78 -1.94
N VAL A 121 -7.78 9.68 -1.22
CA VAL A 121 -8.29 9.44 0.13
C VAL A 121 -7.57 10.30 1.17
N THR A 122 -8.31 10.93 2.06
CA THR A 122 -7.72 11.70 3.16
C THR A 122 -7.25 10.78 4.30
N MET A 123 -6.34 11.27 5.14
CA MET A 123 -5.83 10.47 6.25
C MET A 123 -6.93 10.11 7.26
N ASP A 124 -7.89 11.00 7.51
CA ASP A 124 -9.01 10.73 8.40
C ASP A 124 -9.96 9.66 7.84
N ASP A 125 -10.17 9.62 6.51
CA ASP A 125 -10.91 8.54 5.87
C ASP A 125 -10.16 7.20 5.98
N CYS A 126 -8.83 7.19 5.80
CA CYS A 126 -8.02 5.99 6.03
C CYS A 126 -8.16 5.46 7.46
N VAL A 127 -8.11 6.35 8.46
CA VAL A 127 -8.27 5.97 9.87
C VAL A 127 -9.66 5.41 10.12
N ARG A 128 -10.73 6.10 9.69
CA ARG A 128 -12.11 5.61 9.85
C ARG A 128 -12.33 4.25 9.19
N HIS A 129 -11.82 4.06 7.97
CA HIS A 129 -11.93 2.81 7.26
C HIS A 129 -11.13 1.69 7.94
N PHE A 130 -9.91 1.99 8.40
CA PHE A 130 -9.10 1.04 9.16
C PHE A 130 -9.83 0.59 10.43
N ILE A 131 -10.35 1.52 11.24
CA ILE A 131 -11.09 1.21 12.47
C ILE A 131 -12.30 0.32 12.16
N HIS A 132 -13.08 0.68 11.13
CA HIS A 132 -14.26 -0.08 10.68
C HIS A 132 -13.91 -1.51 10.27
N GLU A 133 -12.83 -1.72 9.51
CA GLU A 133 -12.48 -3.01 8.94
C GLU A 133 -11.63 -3.89 9.85
N ALA A 134 -10.74 -3.31 10.64
CA ALA A 134 -9.85 -4.03 11.56
C ALA A 134 -10.52 -4.30 12.92
N GLY A 135 -11.50 -3.48 13.31
CA GLY A 135 -12.19 -3.58 14.60
C GLY A 135 -11.37 -3.04 15.78
N GLU A 136 -10.39 -2.17 15.51
CA GLU A 136 -9.46 -1.61 16.49
C GLU A 136 -9.57 -0.08 16.47
N PRO A 137 -9.57 0.61 17.62
CA PRO A 137 -9.66 2.08 17.71
C PRO A 137 -8.40 2.82 17.24
#